data_AF-A0A0D2DYG1-F1
#
_entry.id   AF-A0A0D2DYG1-F1
#
_cell.length_a   1.000
_cell.length_b   1.000
_cell.length_c   1.000
_cell.angle_alpha   90.00
_cell.angle_beta   90.00
_cell.angle_gamma   90.00
#
_symmetry.space_group_name_H-M   'P 1'
#
loop_
_entity.id
_entity.type
_entity.pdbx_description
1 polymer ?
#
loop_
_entity_poly.entity_id
_entity_poly.type
_entity_poly.pdbx_seq_one_letter_code
_entity_poly.pdbx_strand_id
1 'polypeptide(L)'
;MKFRIRTRELELSKALDEVFLRLFLMAMRLFQVVCSIPIIGFAAAFISALSSEDQNVPSKLSAALAIACVCTVYTGLTLLPIIFGGPVFFTVAAVFDGLFVAAWSSLIGVWDNDGTATCHAFINKYFDSRPQKSYFSTDCKLVKAMFAFLIINLAAFTASAVVAFCLRLIELEHTMSWRSLPLFNKRDERERHCACCNHDKYHPSPPASISHEPLTSSV
;
A
#
# COMPACT_ATOMS: atom_id res chain seq x y z
N MET A 1 -9.21 -2.86 -41.17
CA MET A 1 -8.78 -1.56 -40.60
C MET A 1 -9.47 -1.20 -39.27
N LYS A 2 -10.71 -1.66 -39.02
CA LYS A 2 -11.50 -1.35 -37.81
C LYS A 2 -10.90 -1.86 -36.47
N PHE A 3 -10.17 -2.98 -36.47
CA PHE A 3 -9.55 -3.54 -35.26
C PHE A 3 -8.39 -2.71 -34.71
N ARG A 4 -7.62 -2.02 -35.58
CA ARG A 4 -6.40 -1.29 -35.19
C ARG A 4 -6.70 0.02 -34.45
N ILE A 5 -7.89 0.58 -34.65
CA ILE A 5 -8.35 1.80 -33.98
C ILE A 5 -8.80 1.47 -32.56
N ARG A 6 -9.55 0.36 -32.38
CA ARG A 6 -10.03 -0.09 -31.07
C ARG A 6 -8.89 -0.45 -30.09
N THR A 7 -7.80 -1.01 -30.60
CA THR A 7 -6.60 -1.29 -29.79
C THR A 7 -5.89 -0.02 -29.32
N ARG A 8 -5.92 1.07 -30.10
CA ARG A 8 -5.30 2.35 -29.68
C ARG A 8 -6.09 3.05 -28.58
N GLU A 9 -7.41 2.99 -28.64
CA GLU A 9 -8.31 3.54 -27.62
C GLU A 9 -8.11 2.85 -26.26
N LEU A 10 -7.95 1.51 -26.28
CA LEU A 10 -7.75 0.72 -25.07
C LEU A 10 -6.43 1.06 -24.36
N GLU A 11 -5.34 1.16 -25.14
CA GLU A 11 -4.01 1.55 -24.62
C GLU A 11 -4.01 2.98 -24.07
N LEU A 12 -4.73 3.91 -24.71
CA LEU A 12 -4.86 5.29 -24.25
C LEU A 12 -5.65 5.37 -22.93
N SER A 13 -6.76 4.63 -22.81
CA SER A 13 -7.54 4.58 -21.57
C SER A 13 -6.72 4.00 -20.41
N LYS A 14 -5.92 2.97 -20.67
CA LYS A 14 -5.07 2.34 -19.66
C LYS A 14 -3.93 3.24 -19.19
N ALA A 15 -3.31 3.98 -20.11
CA ALA A 15 -2.30 4.98 -19.78
C ALA A 15 -2.90 6.16 -18.98
N LEU A 16 -4.11 6.59 -19.32
CA LEU A 16 -4.84 7.62 -18.57
C LEU A 16 -5.19 7.14 -17.15
N ASP A 17 -5.65 5.91 -17.00
CA ASP A 17 -5.94 5.32 -15.69
C ASP A 17 -4.68 5.27 -14.81
N GLU A 18 -3.54 4.86 -15.36
CA GLU A 18 -2.28 4.84 -14.61
C GLU A 18 -1.87 6.24 -14.13
N VAL A 19 -1.89 7.24 -15.02
CA VAL A 19 -1.56 8.63 -14.66
C VAL A 19 -2.55 9.18 -13.64
N PHE A 20 -3.84 8.88 -13.79
CA PHE A 20 -4.88 9.29 -12.85
C PHE A 20 -4.67 8.67 -11.47
N LEU A 21 -4.35 7.37 -11.40
CA LEU A 21 -4.05 6.71 -10.12
C LEU A 21 -2.79 7.27 -9.45
N ARG A 22 -1.73 7.57 -10.22
CA ARG A 22 -0.52 8.23 -9.68
C ARG A 22 -0.82 9.63 -9.14
N LEU A 23 -1.60 10.43 -9.88
CA LEU A 23 -2.02 11.77 -9.45
C LEU A 23 -2.91 11.68 -8.20
N PHE A 24 -3.86 10.74 -8.18
CA PHE A 24 -4.73 10.51 -7.04
C PHE A 24 -3.92 10.08 -5.81
N LEU A 25 -2.95 9.18 -5.96
CA LEU A 25 -2.05 8.79 -4.87
C LEU A 25 -1.25 9.99 -4.34
N MET A 26 -0.75 10.86 -5.22
CA MET A 26 -0.06 12.09 -4.84
C MET A 26 -0.98 13.04 -4.06
N ALA A 27 -2.21 13.25 -4.53
CA ALA A 27 -3.21 14.04 -3.84
C ALA A 27 -3.54 13.46 -2.45
N MET A 28 -3.66 12.14 -2.35
CA MET A 28 -3.86 11.44 -1.08
C MET A 28 -2.68 11.63 -0.11
N ARG A 29 -1.43 11.62 -0.59
CA ARG A 29 -0.26 11.93 0.25
C ARG A 29 -0.29 13.36 0.77
N LEU A 30 -0.60 14.33 -0.08
CA LEU A 30 -0.74 15.72 0.32
C LEU A 30 -1.84 15.87 1.39
N PHE A 31 -2.97 15.21 1.18
CA PHE A 31 -4.06 15.20 2.15
C PHE A 31 -3.64 14.56 3.48
N GLN A 32 -2.91 13.45 3.48
CA GLN A 32 -2.37 12.81 4.69
C GLN A 32 -1.44 13.75 5.47
N VAL A 33 -0.55 14.47 4.79
CA VAL A 33 0.34 15.47 5.43
C VAL A 33 -0.48 16.58 6.07
N VAL A 34 -1.44 17.15 5.32
CA VAL A 34 -2.31 18.23 5.82
C VAL A 34 -3.13 17.78 7.03
N CYS A 35 -3.65 16.56 7.03
CA CYS A 35 -4.40 16.00 8.16
C CYS A 35 -3.52 15.58 9.34
N SER A 36 -2.22 15.33 9.13
CA SER A 36 -1.29 14.97 10.20
C SER A 36 -0.78 16.18 10.99
N ILE A 37 -0.70 17.36 10.35
CA ILE A 37 -0.24 18.60 11.00
C ILE A 37 -1.07 18.96 12.25
N PRO A 38 -2.43 18.96 12.22
CA PRO A 38 -3.24 19.22 13.40
C PRO A 38 -2.98 18.23 14.54
N ILE A 39 -2.75 16.95 14.24
CA ILE A 39 -2.47 15.92 15.25
C ILE A 39 -1.14 16.21 15.96
N ILE A 40 -0.09 16.51 15.18
CA ILE A 40 1.23 16.84 15.72
C ILE A 40 1.16 18.12 16.55
N GLY A 41 0.53 19.18 16.04
CA GLY A 41 0.38 20.45 16.74
C GLY A 41 -0.39 20.31 18.05
N PHE A 42 -1.49 19.55 18.04
CA PHE A 42 -2.27 19.26 19.23
C PHE A 42 -1.49 18.44 20.26
N ALA A 43 -0.89 17.33 19.84
CA ALA A 43 -0.16 16.46 20.76
C ALA A 43 1.05 17.18 21.37
N ALA A 44 1.74 18.04 20.60
CA ALA A 44 2.81 18.88 21.12
C ALA A 44 2.30 19.90 22.16
N ALA A 45 1.17 20.56 21.91
CA ALA A 45 0.56 21.49 22.87
C ALA A 45 0.17 20.79 24.17
N PHE A 46 -0.43 19.59 24.09
CA PHE A 46 -0.80 18.79 25.26
C PHE A 46 0.43 18.32 26.06
N ILE A 47 1.48 17.85 25.38
CA ILE A 47 2.72 17.44 26.06
C ILE A 47 3.37 18.65 26.75
N SER A 48 3.40 19.81 26.10
CA SER A 48 3.95 21.03 26.71
C SER A 48 3.16 21.47 27.94
N ALA A 49 1.83 21.35 27.92
CA ALA A 49 0.98 21.66 29.06
C ALA A 49 1.23 20.70 30.23
N LEU A 50 1.28 19.38 29.96
CA LEU A 50 1.50 18.36 31.00
C LEU A 50 2.93 18.38 31.56
N SER A 51 3.93 18.68 30.72
CA SER A 51 5.32 18.84 31.14
C SER A 51 5.51 20.04 32.07
N SER A 52 4.66 21.07 31.97
CA SER A 52 4.72 22.22 32.88
C SER A 52 4.12 21.95 34.27
N GLU A 53 3.39 20.84 34.42
CA GLU A 53 2.70 20.47 35.66
C GLU A 53 3.29 19.21 36.33
N ASP A 54 4.50 18.77 35.95
CA ASP A 54 5.20 17.57 36.47
C ASP A 54 4.36 16.28 36.42
N GLN A 55 3.44 16.18 35.46
CA GLN A 55 2.61 14.99 35.28
C GLN A 55 3.21 14.05 34.25
N ASN A 56 3.12 12.74 34.54
CA ASN A 56 3.49 11.70 33.58
C ASN A 56 2.67 11.85 32.30
N VAL A 57 3.37 12.08 31.18
CA VAL A 57 2.75 12.19 29.86
C VAL A 57 1.97 10.91 29.55
N PRO A 58 0.68 10.98 29.18
CA PRO A 58 -0.10 9.80 28.85
C PRO A 58 0.54 9.10 27.66
N SER A 59 0.98 7.86 27.87
CA SER A 59 1.70 7.05 26.87
C SER A 59 0.95 6.93 25.55
N LYS A 60 -0.38 6.92 25.60
CA LYS A 60 -1.28 6.91 24.44
C LYS A 60 -1.12 8.14 23.54
N LEU A 61 -0.92 9.32 24.11
CA LEU A 61 -0.75 10.57 23.38
C LEU A 61 0.64 10.65 22.75
N SER A 62 1.67 10.22 23.50
CA SER A 62 3.04 10.11 22.99
C SER A 62 3.14 9.12 21.81
N ALA A 63 2.45 7.97 21.90
CA ALA A 63 2.37 7.01 20.81
C ALA A 63 1.69 7.60 19.55
N ALA A 64 0.57 8.33 19.73
CA ALA A 64 -0.12 9.01 18.64
C ALA A 64 0.78 10.04 17.94
N LEU A 65 1.54 10.83 18.71
CA LEU A 65 2.50 11.79 18.19
C LEU A 65 3.63 11.10 17.41
N ALA A 66 4.21 10.04 17.98
CA ALA A 66 5.29 9.30 17.32
C ALA A 66 4.83 8.72 15.97
N ILE A 67 3.65 8.08 15.95
CA ILE A 67 3.07 7.54 14.72
C ILE A 67 2.81 8.66 13.71
N ALA A 68 2.21 9.78 14.14
CA ALA A 68 1.93 10.92 13.27
C ALA A 68 3.21 11.51 12.65
N CYS A 69 4.28 11.67 13.43
CA CYS A 69 5.58 12.15 12.96
C CYS A 69 6.18 11.21 11.91
N VAL A 70 6.23 9.90 12.20
CA VAL A 70 6.76 8.91 11.25
C VAL A 70 5.92 8.87 9.97
N CYS A 71 4.58 8.91 10.09
CA CYS A 71 3.67 9.00 8.96
C CYS A 71 3.92 10.25 8.11
N THR A 72 4.13 11.40 8.74
CA THR A 72 4.35 12.68 8.03
C THR A 72 5.68 12.68 7.28
N VAL A 73 6.74 12.16 7.90
CA VAL A 73 8.04 12.01 7.23
C VAL A 73 7.94 11.02 6.07
N TYR A 74 7.33 9.87 6.29
CA TYR A 74 7.12 8.86 5.25
C TYR A 74 6.29 9.39 4.07
N THR A 75 5.18 10.07 4.33
CA THR A 75 4.33 10.66 3.29
C THR A 75 5.05 11.77 2.53
N GLY A 76 5.84 12.60 3.22
CA GLY A 76 6.72 13.58 2.58
C GLY A 76 7.79 12.94 1.68
N LEU A 77 8.49 11.91 2.16
CA LEU A 77 9.52 11.20 1.40
C LEU A 77 8.95 10.45 0.20
N THR A 78 7.71 9.97 0.28
CA THR A 78 7.06 9.23 -0.81
C THR A 78 6.42 10.13 -1.87
N LEU A 79 6.38 11.46 -1.70
CA LEU A 79 5.88 12.37 -2.74
C LEU A 79 6.73 12.35 -4.01
N LEU A 80 8.06 12.41 -3.87
CA LEU A 80 8.98 12.47 -5.01
C LEU A 80 8.98 11.17 -5.84
N PRO A 81 9.05 9.97 -5.24
CA PRO A 81 9.11 8.72 -5.98
C PRO A 81 7.78 8.26 -6.55
N ILE A 82 6.63 8.90 -6.26
CA ILE A 82 5.35 8.53 -6.92
C ILE A 82 5.40 8.78 -8.44
N ILE A 83 6.13 9.82 -8.87
CA ILE A 83 6.23 10.19 -10.29
C ILE A 83 7.23 9.28 -11.02
N PHE A 84 8.36 8.96 -10.38
CA PHE A 84 9.46 8.19 -10.99
C PHE A 84 9.51 6.73 -10.54
N GLY A 85 8.59 6.32 -9.68
CA GLY A 85 8.59 5.01 -9.04
C GLY A 85 8.21 3.90 -10.00
N GLY A 86 8.90 2.78 -9.85
CA GLY A 86 8.59 1.53 -10.52
C GLY A 86 7.88 0.52 -9.59
N PRO A 87 7.74 -0.74 -10.03
CA PRO A 87 6.87 -1.73 -9.37
C PRO A 87 7.26 -2.09 -7.95
N VAL A 88 8.56 -2.07 -7.67
CA VAL A 88 9.08 -2.34 -6.33
C VAL A 88 8.68 -1.22 -5.37
N PHE A 89 8.70 0.04 -5.83
CA PHE A 89 8.31 1.19 -5.00
C PHE A 89 6.84 1.09 -4.59
N PHE A 90 5.93 0.81 -5.52
CA PHE A 90 4.50 0.67 -5.19
C PHE A 90 4.22 -0.51 -4.26
N THR A 91 4.99 -1.60 -4.38
CA THR A 91 4.88 -2.73 -3.45
C THR A 91 5.30 -2.34 -2.03
N VAL A 92 6.46 -1.70 -1.91
CA VAL A 92 6.98 -1.23 -0.62
C VAL A 92 6.02 -0.20 -0.01
N ALA A 93 5.53 0.74 -0.80
CA ALA A 93 4.56 1.74 -0.36
C ALA A 93 3.24 1.11 0.13
N ALA A 94 2.72 0.10 -0.58
CA ALA A 94 1.51 -0.61 -0.14
C ALA A 94 1.72 -1.35 1.19
N VAL A 95 2.90 -1.95 1.40
CA VAL A 95 3.25 -2.62 2.68
C VAL A 95 3.34 -1.61 3.81
N PHE A 96 4.06 -0.50 3.62
CA PHE A 96 4.16 0.54 4.65
C PHE A 96 2.81 1.20 4.94
N ASP A 97 2.00 1.50 3.91
CA ASP A 97 0.65 2.01 4.10
C ASP A 97 -0.20 1.03 4.93
N GLY A 98 -0.11 -0.28 4.65
CA GLY A 98 -0.78 -1.31 5.44
C GLY A 98 -0.31 -1.35 6.90
N LEU A 99 0.99 -1.18 7.16
CA LEU A 99 1.52 -1.07 8.53
C LEU A 99 0.98 0.17 9.24
N PHE A 100 0.89 1.31 8.55
CA PHE A 100 0.31 2.52 9.13
C PHE A 100 -1.19 2.38 9.39
N VAL A 101 -1.94 1.72 8.51
CA VAL A 101 -3.34 1.36 8.75
C VAL A 101 -3.47 0.54 10.04
N ALA A 102 -2.63 -0.49 10.23
CA ALA A 102 -2.63 -1.31 11.43
C ALA A 102 -2.25 -0.50 12.70
N ALA A 103 -1.31 0.43 12.58
CA ALA A 103 -0.91 1.30 13.69
C ALA A 103 -2.06 2.25 14.09
N TRP A 104 -2.70 2.91 13.12
CA TRP A 104 -3.83 3.80 13.37
C TRP A 104 -5.05 3.04 13.90
N SER A 105 -5.35 1.85 13.38
CA SER A 105 -6.48 1.03 13.88
C SER A 105 -6.25 0.59 15.33
N SER A 106 -5.02 0.20 15.67
CA SER A 106 -4.65 -0.16 17.05
C SER A 106 -4.78 1.03 17.98
N LEU A 107 -4.34 2.21 17.55
CA LEU A 107 -4.44 3.43 18.33
C LEU A 107 -5.90 3.85 18.55
N ILE A 108 -6.74 3.77 17.50
CA ILE A 108 -8.18 4.04 17.59
C ILE A 108 -8.84 3.07 18.57
N GLY A 109 -8.52 1.77 18.53
CA GLY A 109 -9.05 0.80 19.50
C GLY A 109 -8.69 1.13 20.95
N VAL A 110 -7.48 1.64 21.20
CA VAL A 110 -7.03 2.06 22.54
C VAL A 110 -7.65 3.40 22.97
N TRP A 111 -8.01 4.26 22.00
CA TRP A 111 -8.64 5.57 22.21
C TRP A 111 -10.16 5.54 22.21
N ASP A 112 -10.80 4.46 21.75
CA ASP A 112 -12.25 4.42 21.52
C ASP A 112 -13.06 4.83 22.75
N ASN A 113 -12.71 4.29 23.92
CA ASN A 113 -13.34 4.65 25.18
C ASN A 113 -13.07 6.12 25.60
N ASP A 114 -11.90 6.66 25.27
CA ASP A 114 -11.54 8.04 25.62
C ASP A 114 -12.13 9.07 24.62
N GLY A 115 -12.37 8.67 23.36
CA GLY A 115 -12.93 9.51 22.29
C GLY A 115 -14.46 9.52 22.24
N THR A 116 -15.11 8.42 22.61
CA THR A 116 -16.58 8.28 22.61
C THR A 116 -17.23 8.66 23.94
N ALA A 117 -16.47 8.65 25.04
CA ALA A 117 -16.99 9.00 26.37
C ALA A 117 -17.44 10.47 26.50
N THR A 118 -18.19 10.72 27.59
CA THR A 118 -18.61 12.06 27.99
C THR A 118 -17.43 12.87 28.50
N CYS A 119 -17.44 14.19 28.29
CA CYS A 119 -16.36 15.08 28.74
C CYS A 119 -16.07 14.96 30.24
N HIS A 120 -17.10 14.72 31.05
CA HIS A 120 -16.95 14.52 32.49
C HIS A 120 -16.10 13.30 32.83
N ALA A 121 -16.28 12.17 32.12
CA ALA A 121 -15.49 10.96 32.35
C ALA A 121 -14.02 11.16 31.94
N PHE A 122 -13.77 11.89 30.85
CA PHE A 122 -12.43 12.23 30.40
C PHE A 122 -11.70 13.13 31.40
N ILE A 123 -12.35 14.20 31.86
CA ILE A 123 -11.78 15.13 32.86
C ILE A 123 -11.45 14.37 34.14
N ASN A 124 -12.35 13.52 34.62
CA ASN A 124 -12.12 12.75 35.85
C ASN A 124 -10.95 11.78 35.73
N LYS A 125 -10.72 11.24 34.53
CA LYS A 125 -9.65 10.27 34.26
C LYS A 125 -8.26 10.90 34.10
N TYR A 126 -8.17 12.10 33.53
CA TYR A 126 -6.89 12.74 33.20
C TYR A 126 -6.52 13.93 34.10
N PHE A 127 -7.50 14.59 34.73
CA PHE A 127 -7.29 15.83 35.48
C PHE A 127 -7.74 15.75 36.94
N ASP A 128 -7.97 14.54 37.45
CA ASP A 128 -8.35 14.15 38.81
C ASP A 128 -8.61 15.32 39.78
N SER A 129 -9.90 15.57 40.04
CA SER A 129 -10.40 16.44 41.12
C SER A 129 -9.87 17.88 41.19
N ARG A 130 -9.20 18.40 40.15
CA ARG A 130 -8.73 19.81 40.13
C ARG A 130 -9.87 20.78 39.84
N PRO A 131 -9.83 22.02 40.37
CA PRO A 131 -10.91 22.99 40.20
C PRO A 131 -11.15 23.26 38.73
N GLN A 132 -12.41 23.12 38.30
CA GLN A 132 -12.89 23.32 36.93
C GLN A 132 -12.47 24.69 36.40
N LYS A 133 -11.36 24.77 35.66
CA LYS A 133 -11.01 25.96 34.86
C LYS A 133 -11.93 26.01 33.63
N SER A 134 -12.28 27.21 33.18
CA SER A 134 -13.19 27.42 32.04
C SER A 134 -12.72 26.78 30.71
N TYR A 135 -11.44 26.41 30.61
CA TYR A 135 -10.83 25.79 29.44
C TYR A 135 -11.15 24.29 29.27
N PHE A 136 -11.70 23.60 30.28
CA PHE A 136 -11.94 22.14 30.21
C PHE A 136 -12.96 21.71 29.14
N SER A 137 -13.95 22.55 28.85
CA SER A 137 -14.90 22.30 27.75
C SER A 137 -14.21 22.33 26.38
N THR A 138 -13.21 23.19 26.24
CA THR A 138 -12.39 23.31 25.04
C THR A 138 -11.49 22.08 24.88
N ASP A 139 -10.82 21.65 25.95
CA ASP A 139 -9.91 20.49 25.91
C ASP A 139 -10.62 19.19 25.53
N CYS A 140 -11.83 18.96 26.05
CA CYS A 140 -12.63 17.79 25.66
C CYS A 140 -13.04 17.81 24.18
N LYS A 141 -13.52 18.96 23.67
CA LYS A 141 -13.86 19.10 22.25
C LYS A 141 -12.63 18.85 21.36
N LEU A 142 -11.47 19.27 21.84
CA LEU A 142 -10.21 19.14 21.13
C LEU A 142 -9.73 17.67 21.08
N VAL A 143 -9.92 16.89 22.15
CA VAL A 143 -9.68 15.42 22.14
C VAL A 143 -10.62 14.69 21.18
N LYS A 144 -11.91 15.07 21.15
CA LYS A 144 -12.86 14.52 20.17
C LYS A 144 -12.47 14.85 18.74
N ALA A 145 -12.02 16.07 18.49
CA ALA A 145 -11.50 16.47 17.19
C ALA A 145 -10.25 15.66 16.82
N MET A 146 -9.31 15.47 17.75
CA MET A 146 -8.14 14.62 17.53
C MET A 146 -8.56 13.20 17.15
N PHE A 147 -9.50 12.59 17.88
CA PHE A 147 -10.02 11.25 17.56
C PHE A 147 -10.63 11.19 16.16
N ALA A 148 -11.38 12.22 15.74
CA ALA A 148 -11.88 12.31 14.37
C ALA A 148 -10.74 12.37 13.34
N PHE A 149 -9.67 13.14 13.60
CA PHE A 149 -8.49 13.18 12.74
C PHE A 149 -7.74 11.84 12.68
N LEU A 150 -7.72 11.06 13.77
CA LEU A 150 -7.18 9.69 13.75
C LEU A 150 -7.95 8.81 12.76
N ILE A 151 -9.29 8.87 12.77
CA ILE A 151 -10.15 8.13 11.84
C ILE A 151 -9.93 8.59 10.40
N ILE A 152 -9.83 9.90 10.17
CA ILE A 152 -9.56 10.46 8.83
C ILE A 152 -8.22 9.96 8.30
N ASN A 153 -7.17 9.95 9.13
CA ASN A 153 -5.86 9.42 8.73
C ASN A 153 -5.93 7.91 8.44
N LEU A 154 -6.63 7.12 9.26
CA LEU A 154 -6.86 5.69 8.98
C LEU A 154 -7.50 5.49 7.60
N ALA A 155 -8.58 6.22 7.30
CA ALA A 155 -9.27 6.14 6.03
C ALA A 155 -8.36 6.56 4.86
N ALA A 156 -7.59 7.64 5.04
CA ALA A 156 -6.67 8.14 4.02
C ALA A 156 -5.52 7.15 3.74
N PHE A 157 -4.94 6.52 4.76
CA PHE A 157 -3.91 5.49 4.59
C PHE A 157 -4.47 4.22 3.97
N THR A 158 -5.70 3.84 4.33
CA THR A 158 -6.39 2.69 3.73
C THR A 158 -6.63 2.91 2.24
N ALA A 159 -7.17 4.07 1.86
CA ALA A 159 -7.38 4.43 0.46
C ALA A 159 -6.05 4.49 -0.31
N SER A 160 -4.99 5.04 0.29
CA SER A 160 -3.63 5.03 -0.29
C SER A 160 -3.10 3.61 -0.52
N ALA A 161 -3.27 2.71 0.45
CA ALA A 161 -2.87 1.31 0.32
C ALA A 161 -3.59 0.61 -0.84
N VAL A 162 -4.91 0.83 -0.98
CA VAL A 162 -5.71 0.27 -2.07
C VAL A 162 -5.22 0.80 -3.42
N VAL A 163 -4.99 2.12 -3.55
CA VAL A 163 -4.51 2.71 -4.81
C VAL A 163 -3.10 2.22 -5.16
N ALA A 164 -2.20 2.14 -4.19
CA ALA A 164 -0.85 1.60 -4.38
C ALA A 164 -0.89 0.13 -4.83
N PHE A 165 -1.80 -0.66 -4.26
CA PHE A 165 -2.03 -2.04 -4.67
C PHE A 165 -2.59 -2.13 -6.10
N CYS A 166 -3.56 -1.29 -6.46
CA CYS A 166 -4.10 -1.22 -7.82
C CYS A 166 -3.01 -0.84 -8.86
N LEU A 167 -2.18 0.16 -8.56
CA LEU A 167 -1.03 0.52 -9.41
C LEU A 167 -0.07 -0.66 -9.59
N ARG A 168 0.19 -1.42 -8.52
CA ARG A 168 1.02 -2.62 -8.59
C ARG A 168 0.42 -3.69 -9.50
N LEU A 169 -0.90 -3.90 -9.45
CA LEU A 169 -1.59 -4.86 -10.32
C LEU A 169 -1.49 -4.46 -11.80
N ILE A 170 -1.68 -3.16 -12.11
CA ILE A 170 -1.57 -2.63 -13.48
C ILE A 170 -0.15 -2.85 -14.03
N GLU A 171 0.89 -2.51 -13.24
CA GLU A 171 2.27 -2.72 -13.68
C GLU A 171 2.63 -4.21 -13.82
N LEU A 172 2.11 -5.08 -12.95
CA LEU A 172 2.30 -6.52 -13.06
C LEU A 172 1.69 -7.06 -14.37
N GLU A 173 0.49 -6.60 -14.71
CA GLU A 173 -0.18 -6.97 -15.96
C GLU A 173 0.65 -6.54 -17.18
N HIS A 174 1.23 -5.33 -17.17
CA HIS A 174 2.14 -4.91 -18.21
C HIS A 174 3.34 -5.86 -18.33
N THR A 175 4.02 -6.19 -17.22
CA THR A 175 5.17 -7.10 -17.28
C THR A 175 4.83 -8.50 -17.80
N MET A 176 3.63 -9.02 -17.52
CA MET A 176 3.19 -10.32 -18.04
C MET A 176 2.80 -10.24 -19.52
N SER A 177 2.15 -9.15 -19.95
CA SER A 177 1.81 -8.92 -21.36
C SER A 177 3.06 -8.93 -22.26
N TRP A 178 4.16 -8.29 -21.83
CA TRP A 178 5.42 -8.29 -22.58
C TRP A 178 6.06 -9.68 -22.75
N ARG A 179 5.90 -10.59 -21.77
CA ARG A 179 6.41 -11.98 -21.90
C ARG A 179 5.65 -12.80 -22.94
N SER A 180 4.40 -12.44 -23.24
CA SER A 180 3.57 -13.16 -24.23
C SER A 180 3.85 -12.75 -25.68
N LEU A 181 4.69 -11.75 -25.92
CA LEU A 181 5.04 -11.34 -27.27
C LEU A 181 5.87 -12.43 -27.98
N PRO A 182 5.47 -12.86 -29.19
CA PRO A 182 6.13 -13.94 -29.94
C PRO A 182 7.59 -13.64 -30.35
N LEU A 183 8.09 -12.43 -30.08
CA LEU A 183 9.50 -12.07 -30.27
C LEU A 183 10.42 -12.73 -29.25
N PHE A 184 9.96 -12.99 -28.01
CA PHE A 184 10.76 -13.70 -27.00
C PHE A 184 10.60 -15.21 -27.05
N ASN A 185 9.47 -15.72 -27.54
CA ASN A 185 9.26 -17.16 -27.72
C ASN A 185 10.08 -17.76 -28.89
N LYS A 186 10.63 -16.90 -29.77
CA LYS A 186 11.44 -17.35 -30.91
C LYS A 186 12.90 -17.66 -30.58
N ARG A 187 13.38 -17.34 -29.38
CA ARG A 187 14.79 -17.57 -29.02
C ARG A 187 15.05 -18.98 -28.52
N ASP A 188 14.08 -19.62 -27.87
CA ASP A 188 14.23 -20.98 -27.33
C ASP A 188 14.01 -22.09 -28.38
N GLU A 189 13.38 -21.80 -29.52
CA GLU A 189 13.25 -22.78 -30.62
C GLU A 189 14.51 -22.87 -31.50
N ARG A 190 15.46 -21.93 -31.42
CA ARG A 190 16.67 -21.97 -32.26
C ARG A 190 17.80 -22.86 -31.71
N GLU A 191 17.75 -23.25 -30.44
CA GLU A 191 18.74 -24.17 -29.84
C GLU A 191 18.39 -25.66 -29.95
N ARG A 192 17.27 -26.02 -30.61
CA ARG A 192 16.91 -27.42 -30.90
C ARG A 192 17.16 -27.87 -32.34
N HIS A 193 17.94 -27.12 -33.12
CA HIS A 193 18.48 -27.67 -34.37
C HIS A 193 19.69 -28.55 -34.03
N CYS A 194 19.42 -29.84 -33.89
CA CYS A 194 20.39 -30.90 -33.66
C CYS A 194 21.55 -30.80 -34.66
N ALA A 195 22.76 -30.53 -34.18
CA ALA A 195 24.00 -30.54 -34.94
C ALA A 195 24.53 -31.98 -35.21
N CYS A 196 23.67 -32.98 -35.36
CA CYS A 196 24.07 -34.40 -35.34
C CYS A 196 23.44 -35.27 -36.43
N CYS A 197 23.30 -34.77 -37.66
CA CYS A 197 23.05 -35.64 -38.82
C CYS A 197 23.86 -35.17 -40.03
N ASN A 198 25.19 -35.39 -39.98
CA ASN A 198 25.98 -35.50 -41.20
C ASN A 198 25.76 -36.93 -41.72
N HIS A 199 24.77 -37.09 -42.60
CA HIS A 199 24.46 -38.40 -43.21
C HIS A 199 25.55 -38.72 -44.25
N ASP A 200 26.51 -39.54 -43.86
CA ASP A 200 27.45 -40.13 -44.80
C ASP A 200 26.77 -41.25 -45.59
N LYS A 201 27.02 -41.30 -46.91
CA LYS A 201 26.29 -42.14 -47.87
C LYS A 201 26.48 -43.65 -47.69
N TYR A 202 27.36 -44.07 -46.79
CA TYR A 202 27.85 -45.46 -46.71
C TYR A 202 27.34 -46.26 -45.51
N HIS A 203 26.51 -45.69 -44.64
CA HIS A 203 25.95 -46.41 -43.49
C HIS A 203 24.42 -46.28 -43.40
N PRO A 204 23.65 -47.24 -43.96
CA PRO A 204 22.22 -47.31 -43.71
C PRO A 204 21.95 -47.84 -42.29
N SER A 205 21.06 -47.16 -41.56
CA SER A 205 20.55 -47.61 -40.26
C SER A 205 19.82 -48.96 -40.39
N PRO A 206 19.87 -49.83 -39.37
CA PRO A 206 19.17 -51.10 -39.40
C PRO A 206 17.65 -50.89 -39.45
N PRO A 207 16.90 -51.81 -40.09
CA PRO A 207 15.45 -51.70 -40.20
C PRO A 207 14.82 -51.77 -38.80
N ALA A 208 13.93 -50.81 -38.52
CA ALA A 208 13.10 -50.82 -37.33
C ALA A 208 12.17 -52.04 -37.37
N SER A 209 12.49 -53.06 -36.57
CA SER A 209 11.60 -54.20 -36.33
C SER A 209 10.45 -53.75 -35.43
N ILE A 210 9.38 -53.26 -36.04
CA ILE A 210 8.08 -53.12 -35.38
C ILE A 210 7.47 -54.52 -35.33
N SER A 211 7.68 -55.22 -34.21
CA SER A 211 6.90 -56.43 -33.88
C SER A 211 5.67 -55.98 -33.12
N HIS A 212 4.53 -56.02 -33.80
CA HIS A 212 3.21 -56.04 -33.19
C HIS A 212 3.09 -57.27 -32.30
N GLU A 213 2.82 -57.10 -31.01
CA GLU A 213 2.03 -58.10 -30.26
C GLU A 213 1.29 -57.44 -29.08
N PRO A 214 -0.06 -57.53 -29.04
CA PRO A 214 -0.85 -57.09 -27.90
C PRO A 214 -0.98 -58.22 -26.88
N LEU A 215 -0.43 -58.05 -25.68
CA LEU A 215 -0.65 -58.97 -24.57
C LEU A 215 -1.82 -58.54 -23.70
N THR A 216 -2.80 -59.44 -23.72
CA THR A 216 -4.11 -59.49 -23.07
C THR A 216 -4.06 -59.50 -21.53
N SER A 217 -5.20 -59.11 -20.97
CA SER A 217 -5.55 -59.06 -19.55
C SER A 217 -5.73 -60.43 -18.87
N SER A 218 -5.74 -60.40 -17.53
CA SER A 218 -6.24 -61.40 -16.55
C SER A 218 -5.37 -62.64 -16.37
N VAL A 219 -5.08 -63.15 -15.16
CA VAL A 219 -5.68 -63.10 -13.81
C VAL A 219 -4.57 -63.00 -12.77
#